data_AF-A0A0J6IMK3-F1
#
_entry.id   AF-A0A0J6IMK3-F1
#
_cell.length_a   1.000
_cell.length_b   1.000
_cell.length_c   1.000
_cell.angle_alpha   90.00
_cell.angle_beta   90.00
_cell.angle_gamma   90.00
#
_symmetry.space_group_name_H-M   'P 1'
#
loop_
_entity.id
_entity.type
_entity.pdbx_description
1 polymer ?
#
loop_
_entity_poly.entity_id
_entity_poly.type
_entity_poly.pdbx_seq_one_letter_code
_entity_poly.pdbx_strand_id
1 'polypeptide(L)'
;MNRTLDATAALLGLKPRAFRTRLRELGILTQNGELATKHRDQGYLYVDTRSRWNANINTFSYYAVVMVKEPGVKWLSTQLGIALKPVTKDAAA
;
A
#
# COMPACT_ATOMS: atom_id res chain seq x y z
N MET A 1 10.01 8.96 0.15
CA MET A 1 9.99 7.91 -0.91
C MET A 1 8.67 7.14 -0.91
N ASN A 2 8.06 6.89 -2.08
CA ASN A 2 6.78 6.17 -2.20
C ASN A 2 6.98 4.66 -2.04
N ARG A 3 6.04 3.99 -1.36
CA ARG A 3 6.18 2.57 -0.98
C ARG A 3 4.95 1.78 -1.40
N THR A 4 5.15 0.49 -1.68
CA THR A 4 4.02 -0.43 -1.88
C THR A 4 3.29 -0.68 -0.55
N LEU A 5 2.07 -1.21 -0.61
CA LEU A 5 1.36 -1.66 0.58
C LEU A 5 2.16 -2.71 1.38
N ASP A 6 2.89 -3.60 0.69
CA ASP A 6 3.73 -4.62 1.34
C ASP A 6 4.90 -4.00 2.12
N ALA A 7 5.61 -3.06 1.50
CA ALA A 7 6.69 -2.34 2.15
C ALA A 7 6.18 -1.48 3.32
N THR A 8 4.99 -0.89 3.19
CA THR A 8 4.35 -0.14 4.28
C THR A 8 3.92 -1.07 5.42
N ALA A 9 3.40 -2.25 5.11
CA ALA A 9 3.05 -3.26 6.13
C ALA A 9 4.29 -3.67 6.93
N ALA A 10 5.42 -3.92 6.25
CA ALA A 10 6.69 -4.25 6.90
C ALA A 10 7.16 -3.13 7.84
N LEU A 11 7.05 -1.87 7.42
CA LEU A 11 7.38 -0.71 8.25
C LEU A 11 6.49 -0.62 9.50
N LEU A 12 5.20 -0.91 9.35
CA LEU A 12 4.24 -0.95 10.46
C LEU A 12 4.33 -2.22 11.31
N GLY A 13 5.24 -3.16 10.99
CA GLY A 13 5.40 -4.42 11.71
C GLY A 13 4.25 -5.42 11.50
N LEU A 14 3.49 -5.28 10.41
CA LEU A 14 2.36 -6.12 10.08
C LEU A 14 2.68 -7.09 8.94
N LYS A 15 2.03 -8.26 8.96
CA LYS A 15 2.01 -9.15 7.79
C LYS A 15 1.20 -8.49 6.66
N PRO A 16 1.65 -8.53 5.39
CA PRO A 16 0.99 -7.79 4.33
C PRO A 16 -0.46 -8.21 4.04
N ARG A 17 -0.79 -9.49 4.27
CA ARG A 17 -2.18 -9.98 4.17
C ARG A 17 -3.07 -9.38 5.24
N ALA A 18 -2.62 -9.41 6.50
CA ALA A 18 -3.37 -8.82 7.63
C ALA A 18 -3.56 -7.31 7.45
N PHE A 19 -2.51 -6.62 6.99
CA PHE A 19 -2.59 -5.20 6.67
C PHE A 19 -3.65 -4.89 5.62
N ARG A 20 -3.67 -5.61 4.48
CA ARG A 20 -4.72 -5.42 3.46
C ARG A 20 -6.11 -5.74 3.96
N THR A 21 -6.29 -6.75 4.81
CA THR A 21 -7.58 -7.02 5.44
C THR A 21 -8.06 -5.84 6.28
N ARG A 22 -7.18 -5.29 7.14
CA ARG A 22 -7.50 -4.08 7.92
C ARG A 22 -7.86 -2.89 7.04
N LEU A 23 -7.14 -2.67 5.93
CA LEU A 23 -7.47 -1.59 5.00
C LEU A 23 -8.84 -1.76 4.33
N ARG A 24 -9.29 -3.01 4.10
CA ARG A 24 -10.64 -3.30 3.61
C ARG A 24 -11.69 -3.07 4.70
N GLU A 25 -11.42 -3.49 5.93
CA GLU A 25 -12.29 -3.24 7.09
C GLU A 25 -12.51 -1.73 7.32
N LEU A 26 -11.46 -0.93 7.13
CA LEU A 26 -11.51 0.54 7.22
C LEU A 26 -12.14 1.21 5.99
N GLY A 27 -12.46 0.47 4.93
CA GLY A 27 -13.01 1.01 3.67
C GLY A 27 -12.00 1.82 2.84
N ILE A 28 -10.70 1.74 3.15
CA ILE A 28 -9.62 2.39 2.38
C ILE A 28 -9.40 1.64 1.07
N LEU A 29 -9.45 0.31 1.14
CA LEU A 29 -9.45 -0.57 -0.03
C LEU A 29 -10.84 -1.15 -0.25
N THR A 30 -11.23 -1.33 -1.52
CA THR A 30 -12.42 -2.08 -1.89
C THR A 30 -12.21 -3.58 -1.62
N GLN A 31 -13.27 -4.37 -1.68
CA GLN A 31 -13.18 -5.83 -1.54
C GLN A 31 -12.21 -6.44 -2.58
N ASN A 32 -12.16 -5.86 -3.78
CA ASN A 32 -11.26 -6.23 -4.87
C ASN A 32 -9.79 -5.81 -4.64
N GLY A 33 -9.52 -5.05 -3.58
CA GLY A 33 -8.17 -4.57 -3.25
C GLY A 33 -7.76 -3.30 -4.00
N GLU A 34 -8.70 -2.60 -4.61
CA GLU A 34 -8.47 -1.31 -5.27
C GLU A 34 -8.59 -0.17 -4.26
N LEU A 35 -7.96 0.96 -4.56
CA LEU A 35 -8.10 2.16 -3.73
C LEU A 35 -9.52 2.72 -3.85
N ALA A 36 -10.21 2.87 -2.73
CA ALA A 36 -11.55 3.45 -2.73
C ALA A 36 -11.50 4.92 -3.21
N THR A 37 -12.48 5.31 -4.04
CA THR A 37 -12.53 6.63 -4.69
C THR A 37 -12.40 7.79 -3.70
N LYS A 38 -13.01 7.67 -2.52
CA LYS A 38 -12.96 8.65 -1.42
C LYS A 38 -11.53 9.03 -0.99
N HIS A 39 -10.57 8.11 -1.15
CA HIS A 39 -9.19 8.27 -0.68
C HIS A 39 -8.19 8.55 -1.81
N ARG A 40 -8.63 8.60 -3.08
CA ARG A 40 -7.74 8.80 -4.24
C ARG A 40 -7.14 10.20 -4.29
N ASP A 41 -7.91 11.23 -3.91
CA ASP A 41 -7.49 12.64 -4.04
C ASP A 41 -6.95 13.26 -2.74
N GLN A 42 -6.90 12.48 -1.65
CA GLN A 42 -6.48 12.96 -0.33
C GLN A 42 -4.95 13.11 -0.18
N GLY A 43 -4.17 12.72 -1.20
CA GLY A 43 -2.72 12.86 -1.21
C GLY A 43 -1.96 11.83 -0.35
N TYR A 44 -2.62 10.85 0.27
CA TYR A 44 -1.98 9.81 1.09
C TYR A 44 -1.64 8.55 0.29
N LEU A 45 -2.52 8.17 -0.63
CA LEU A 45 -2.43 6.96 -1.44
C LEU A 45 -2.63 7.35 -2.91
N TYR A 46 -2.08 6.58 -3.82
CA TYR A 46 -2.35 6.72 -5.25
C TYR A 46 -2.31 5.36 -5.94
N VAL A 47 -2.89 5.28 -7.13
CA VAL A 47 -2.85 4.09 -7.97
C VAL A 47 -1.78 4.28 -9.02
N ASP A 48 -0.83 3.36 -9.08
CA ASP A 48 0.23 3.29 -10.08
C ASP A 48 -0.14 2.25 -11.13
N THR A 49 -0.47 2.70 -12.34
CA THR A 49 -0.83 1.83 -13.46
C THR A 49 0.44 1.30 -14.13
N ARG A 50 0.55 -0.02 -14.20
CA ARG A 50 1.71 -0.73 -14.74
C ARG A 50 1.30 -1.63 -15.89
N SER A 51 2.24 -1.87 -16.79
CA SER A 51 2.12 -2.87 -17.84
C SER A 51 3.27 -3.87 -17.73
N ARG A 52 2.99 -5.12 -18.09
CA ARG A 52 4.01 -6.15 -18.28
C ARG A 52 3.74 -6.89 -19.56
N TRP A 53 4.80 -7.24 -20.30
CA TRP A 53 4.67 -8.19 -21.39
C TRP A 53 4.26 -9.56 -20.82
N ASN A 54 3.24 -10.18 -21.42
CA ASN A 54 2.77 -11.50 -21.03
C ASN A 54 2.88 -12.46 -22.22
N ALA A 55 3.88 -13.34 -22.16
CA ALA A 55 4.17 -14.30 -23.21
C ALA A 55 3.03 -15.32 -23.44
N ASN A 56 2.18 -15.59 -22.44
CA ASN A 56 1.11 -16.58 -22.58
C ASN A 56 -0.03 -16.09 -23.49
N ILE A 57 -0.26 -14.78 -23.52
CA ILE A 57 -1.30 -14.14 -24.33
C ILE A 57 -0.71 -13.30 -25.47
N ASN A 58 0.61 -13.31 -25.63
CA ASN A 58 1.38 -12.52 -26.60
C ASN A 58 0.98 -11.05 -26.66
N THR A 59 0.68 -10.45 -25.51
CA THR A 59 0.34 -9.03 -25.40
C THR A 59 0.70 -8.45 -24.03
N PHE A 60 0.57 -7.13 -23.87
CA PHE A 60 0.76 -6.46 -22.59
C PHE A 60 -0.44 -6.71 -21.67
N SER A 61 -0.15 -7.16 -20.45
CA SER A 61 -1.11 -7.18 -19.34
C SER A 61 -0.98 -5.89 -18.54
N TYR A 62 -2.11 -5.22 -18.32
CA TYR A 62 -2.19 -3.98 -17.55
C TYR A 62 -2.73 -4.28 -16.15
N TYR A 63 -2.12 -3.70 -15.13
CA TYR A 63 -2.53 -3.86 -13.74
C TYR A 63 -2.24 -2.60 -12.94
N ALA A 64 -3.00 -2.39 -11.87
CA ALA A 64 -2.85 -1.23 -11.01
C ALA A 64 -2.34 -1.67 -9.62
N VAL A 65 -1.37 -0.93 -9.10
CA VAL A 65 -0.83 -1.15 -7.75
C VAL A 65 -1.13 0.07 -6.89
N VAL A 66 -1.69 -0.16 -5.70
CA VAL A 66 -1.89 0.92 -4.72
C VAL A 66 -0.56 1.21 -4.04
N MET A 67 -0.16 2.48 -4.11
CA MET A 67 1.08 3.00 -3.56
C MET A 67 0.76 3.99 -2.44
N VAL A 68 1.61 4.00 -1.42
CA VAL A 68 1.51 4.89 -0.25
C VAL A 68 2.54 6.00 -0.41
N LYS A 69 2.09 7.25 -0.35
CA LYS A 69 2.98 8.41 -0.28
C LYS A 69 3.57 8.52 1.13
N GLU A 70 4.66 9.25 1.24
CA GLU A 70 5.31 9.52 2.52
C GLU A 70 4.37 10.02 3.64
N PRO A 71 3.52 11.04 3.43
CA PRO A 71 2.53 11.44 4.44
C PRO A 71 1.47 10.36 4.72
N GLY A 72 1.20 9.47 3.76
CA GLY A 72 0.24 8.39 3.90
C GLY A 72 0.66 7.33 4.92
N VAL A 73 1.95 7.13 5.15
CA VAL A 73 2.44 6.17 6.16
C VAL A 73 2.02 6.60 7.57
N LYS A 74 2.22 7.88 7.90
CA LYS A 74 1.80 8.45 9.19
C LYS A 74 0.28 8.40 9.32
N TRP A 75 -0.45 8.79 8.28
CA TRP A 75 -1.91 8.72 8.27
C TRP A 75 -2.43 7.30 8.52
N LEU A 76 -1.88 6.29 7.84
CA LEU A 76 -2.23 4.88 8.03
C LEU A 76 -1.92 4.38 9.44
N SER A 77 -0.80 4.79 10.04
CA SER A 77 -0.48 4.43 11.42
C SER A 77 -1.52 4.95 12.41
N THR A 78 -2.02 6.17 12.20
CA THR A 78 -3.08 6.77 13.02
C THR A 78 -4.41 6.03 12.84
N GLN A 79 -4.79 5.72 11.59
CA GLN A 79 -6.04 4.98 11.31
C GLN A 79 -6.03 3.57 11.91
N LEU A 80 -4.86 2.93 11.97
CA LEU A 80 -4.71 1.58 12.52
C LEU A 80 -4.48 1.57 14.03
N GLY A 81 -4.29 2.74 14.66
CA GLY A 81 -3.94 2.83 16.08
C GLY A 81 -2.60 2.19 16.42
N ILE A 82 -1.69 2.07 15.44
CA ILE A 82 -0.39 1.42 15.62
C ILE A 82 0.66 2.50 15.84
N ALA A 83 1.38 2.42 16.95
CA ALA A 83 2.58 3.22 17.14
C ALA A 83 3.56 2.86 16.02
N LEU A 84 3.94 3.85 15.19
CA LEU A 84 5.01 3.68 14.21
C LEU A 84 6.21 3.11 14.97
N LYS A 85 6.57 1.84 14.72
CA LYS A 85 7.86 1.36 15.17
C LYS A 85 8.88 2.24 14.47
N PRO A 86 9.71 3.00 15.19
CA PRO A 86 10.83 3.66 14.54
C PRO A 86 11.63 2.53 13.92
N VAL A 87 11.76 2.55 12.59
CA VAL A 87 12.75 1.72 11.92
C VAL A 87 14.08 2.24 12.45
N THR A 88 14.60 1.57 13.48
CA THR A 88 15.96 1.80 13.94
C THR A 88 16.86 1.64 12.73
N LYS A 89 17.53 2.72 12.38
CA LYS A 89 18.55 2.81 11.34
C LYS A 89 19.82 2.09 11.81
N ASP A 90 19.69 0.83 12.27
CA ASP A 90 20.77 0.02 12.85
C ASP A 90 20.52 -1.48 12.61
N ALA A 91 20.25 -1.85 11.36
CA ALA A 91 20.32 -3.24 10.93
C ALA A 91 20.75 -3.32 9.46
N ALA A 92 21.89 -2.68 9.15
CA ALA A 92 22.67 -2.97 7.96
C ALA A 92 24.12 -2.54 8.22
N ALA A 93 24.95 -3.55 8.46
CA ALA A 93 26.42 -3.59 8.45
C ALA A 93 27.18 -2.83 9.56
#